data_AF-W2SS18-F1
#
_entry.id   AF-W2SS18-F1
#
_cell.length_a   1.000
_cell.length_b   1.000
_cell.length_c   1.000
_cell.angle_alpha   90.00
_cell.angle_beta   90.00
_cell.angle_gamma   90.00
#
_symmetry.space_group_name_H-M   'P 1'
#
loop_
_entity.id
_entity.type
_entity.pdbx_description
1 polymer ?
#
loop_
_entity_poly.entity_id
_entity_poly.type
_entity_poly.pdbx_seq_one_letter_code
_entity_poly.pdbx_strand_id
1 'polypeptide(L)'
;QLYSAVLGYADTQTNRNSYYKIQLLKHDTKPLLFVEKTGNAWKQKKKFTKRAGLMDLIETDFTELEGVKTSDITPGSRTKLDKAIKEVILMIFDIQQLQKTMLDFKIDLDKMPLGKLSKKQIMSAYSVLTELQQ
;
A
#
# COMPACT_ATOMS: atom_id res chain seq x y z
N GLN A 1 -2.40 5.97 20.82
CA GLN A 1 -2.06 6.22 19.41
C GLN A 1 -1.20 5.08 18.92
N LEU A 2 -1.70 4.33 17.94
CA LEU A 2 -0.96 3.29 17.23
C LEU A 2 -0.16 3.98 16.13
N TYR A 3 1.14 3.79 16.14
CA TYR A 3 2.07 4.31 15.14
C TYR A 3 2.40 3.16 14.18
N SER A 4 2.09 3.31 12.89
CA SER A 4 2.43 2.30 11.87
C SER A 4 3.32 2.87 10.77
N ALA A 5 4.23 2.04 10.28
CA ALA A 5 5.03 2.30 9.08
C ALA A 5 5.28 1.00 8.34
N VAL A 6 5.29 1.08 7.01
CA VAL A 6 5.71 -0.01 6.14
C VAL A 6 7.03 0.42 5.51
N LEU A 7 8.03 -0.45 5.60
CA LEU A 7 9.36 -0.22 5.08
C LEU A 7 9.66 -1.19 3.95
N GLY A 8 10.44 -0.76 2.96
CA GLY A 8 10.85 -1.55 1.81
C GLY A 8 12.35 -1.42 1.50
N TYR A 9 12.98 -2.52 1.09
CA TYR A 9 14.34 -2.53 0.59
C TYR A 9 14.43 -3.47 -0.61
N ALA A 10 14.93 -2.96 -1.73
CA ALA A 10 15.19 -3.74 -2.92
C ALA A 10 16.62 -3.47 -3.40
N ASP A 11 17.32 -4.55 -3.75
CA ASP A 11 18.66 -4.54 -4.31
C ASP A 11 18.75 -5.63 -5.38
N THR A 12 18.92 -5.18 -6.62
CA THR A 12 18.95 -6.03 -7.80
C THR A 12 20.27 -6.79 -7.93
N GLN A 13 21.38 -6.26 -7.39
CA GLN A 13 22.68 -6.92 -7.46
C GLN A 13 22.73 -8.14 -6.55
N THR A 14 22.12 -8.04 -5.36
CA THR A 14 22.07 -9.13 -4.39
C THR A 14 20.76 -9.93 -4.42
N ASN A 15 19.87 -9.64 -5.37
CA ASN A 15 18.52 -10.20 -5.48
C ASN A 15 17.74 -10.17 -4.15
N ARG A 16 17.88 -9.07 -3.41
CA ARG A 16 17.18 -8.88 -2.13
C ARG A 16 15.97 -8.00 -2.34
N ASN A 17 14.80 -8.52 -1.98
CA ASN A 17 13.58 -7.73 -1.89
C ASN A 17 12.89 -8.04 -0.55
N SER A 18 12.98 -7.09 0.37
CA SER A 18 12.53 -7.24 1.76
C SER A 18 11.58 -6.12 2.13
N TYR A 19 10.57 -6.45 2.92
CA TYR A 19 9.65 -5.47 3.51
C TYR A 19 9.57 -5.68 5.02
N TYR A 20 9.19 -4.64 5.74
CA TYR A 20 9.03 -4.70 7.19
C TYR A 20 7.88 -3.81 7.64
N LYS A 21 6.91 -4.39 8.36
CA LYS A 21 5.79 -3.64 8.96
C LYS A 21 6.07 -3.36 10.42
N ILE A 22 6.16 -2.09 10.77
CA ILE A 22 6.34 -1.61 12.13
C ILE A 22 4.97 -1.19 12.66
N GLN A 23 4.56 -1.76 13.79
CA GLN A 23 3.42 -1.32 14.59
C GLN A 23 3.91 -1.01 16.01
N LEU A 24 3.68 0.22 16.46
CA LEU A 24 4.25 0.77 17.68
C LEU A 24 3.15 1.38 18.55
N LEU A 25 3.18 1.05 19.84
CA LEU A 25 2.42 1.77 20.85
C LEU A 25 3.23 2.98 21.32
N LYS A 26 2.55 4.09 21.65
CA LYS A 26 3.19 5.37 22.04
C LYS A 26 4.19 5.25 23.22
N HIS A 27 4.06 4.22 24.05
CA HIS A 27 4.89 3.99 25.24
C HIS A 27 6.03 2.97 25.03
N ASP A 28 6.16 2.37 23.85
CA ASP A 28 7.23 1.39 23.58
C ASP A 28 8.60 2.06 23.38
N THR A 29 9.67 1.43 23.87
CA THR A 29 11.09 1.80 23.69
C THR A 29 11.65 1.61 22.27
N LYS A 30 10.76 1.34 21.31
CA LYS A 30 11.09 0.98 19.92
C LYS A 30 11.22 2.13 18.88
N PRO A 31 11.29 3.44 19.20
CA PRO A 31 11.77 4.44 18.24
C PRO A 31 13.15 4.10 17.69
N LEU A 32 13.96 3.38 18.48
CA LEU A 32 15.28 2.89 18.09
C LEU A 32 15.23 1.92 16.90
N LEU A 33 14.20 1.06 16.80
CA LEU A 33 14.09 0.11 15.69
C LEU A 33 13.86 0.82 14.35
N PHE A 34 13.02 1.85 14.34
CA PHE A 34 12.81 2.64 13.12
C PHE A 34 14.09 3.38 12.71
N VAL A 35 14.82 3.94 13.67
CA VAL A 35 16.11 4.59 13.43
C VAL A 35 17.16 3.58 12.95
N GLU A 36 17.20 2.36 13.50
CA GLU A 36 18.11 1.30 13.08
C GLU A 36 17.84 0.86 11.64
N LYS A 37 16.56 0.70 11.26
CA LYS A 37 16.19 0.22 9.91
C LYS A 37 16.27 1.29 8.84
N THR A 38 16.09 2.57 9.18
CA THR A 38 15.99 3.66 8.18
C THR A 38 17.06 4.74 8.32
N GLY A 39 17.72 4.82 9.47
CA GLY A 39 18.59 5.92 9.87
C GLY A 39 17.85 7.20 10.28
N ASN A 40 16.53 7.27 10.10
CA ASN A 40 15.75 8.49 10.32
C ASN A 40 15.02 8.44 11.66
N ALA A 41 14.92 9.58 12.35
CA ALA A 41 14.14 9.68 13.58
C ALA A 41 12.64 9.60 13.29
N TRP A 42 11.89 8.81 14.07
CA TRP A 42 10.43 8.68 13.90
C TRP A 42 9.70 10.03 13.91
N LYS A 43 10.13 10.96 14.78
CA LYS A 43 9.56 12.33 14.87
C LYS A 43 9.72 13.13 13.58
N GLN A 44 10.71 12.80 12.75
CA GLN A 44 11.02 13.47 11.48
C GLN A 44 10.51 12.69 10.27
N LYS A 45 9.54 11.79 10.42
CA LYS A 45 8.95 11.01 9.31
C LYS A 45 8.51 11.85 8.11
N LYS A 46 8.09 13.11 8.33
CA LYS A 46 7.71 14.04 7.25
C LYS A 46 8.88 14.53 6.38
N LYS A 47 10.11 14.44 6.89
CA LYS A 47 11.36 14.82 6.18
C LYS A 47 12.22 13.57 5.95
N PHE A 48 11.57 12.46 5.58
CA PHE A 48 12.27 11.19 5.37
C PHE A 48 13.24 11.32 4.20
N THR A 49 14.46 10.83 4.38
CA THR A 49 15.45 10.72 3.31
C THR A 49 15.97 9.30 3.23
N LYS A 50 15.92 8.72 2.02
CA LYS A 50 16.49 7.40 1.76
C LYS A 50 18.00 7.43 2.00
N ARG A 51 18.52 6.40 2.67
CA ARG A 51 19.96 6.19 2.90
C ARG A 51 20.40 4.89 2.26
N ALA A 52 21.62 4.87 1.71
CA ALA A 52 22.21 3.68 1.12
C ALA A 52 22.28 2.54 2.15
N GLY A 53 21.94 1.32 1.74
CA GLY A 53 21.96 0.13 2.59
C GLY A 53 20.86 0.03 3.66
N LEU A 54 20.01 1.05 3.82
CA LEU A 54 18.91 1.07 4.79
C LEU A 54 17.55 0.98 4.10
N MET A 55 16.49 0.66 4.83
CA MET A 55 15.14 0.55 4.29
C MET A 55 14.55 1.93 3.95
N ASP A 56 13.72 1.97 2.90
CA ASP A 56 12.91 3.14 2.53
C ASP A 56 11.55 3.09 3.22
N LEU A 57 10.89 4.23 3.29
CA LEU A 57 9.51 4.35 3.75
C LEU A 57 8.55 4.16 2.57
N ILE A 58 7.63 3.20 2.69
CA ILE A 58 6.53 3.06 1.75
C ILE A 58 5.36 3.88 2.29
N GLU A 59 4.95 4.92 1.55
CA GLU A 59 3.81 5.73 1.93
C GLU A 59 2.51 4.96 1.68
N THR A 60 1.87 4.57 2.77
CA THR A 60 0.56 3.91 2.77
C THR A 60 -0.49 4.83 3.39
N ASP A 61 -1.55 5.13 2.65
CA ASP A 61 -2.67 5.95 3.13
C ASP A 61 -3.73 5.05 3.77
N PHE A 62 -3.57 4.79 5.07
CA PHE A 62 -4.56 4.00 5.84
C PHE A 62 -5.83 4.79 6.20
N THR A 63 -5.86 6.09 5.93
CA THR A 63 -6.96 6.98 6.33
C THR A 63 -8.21 6.83 5.47
N GLU A 64 -8.11 6.32 4.24
CA GLU A 64 -9.25 6.27 3.30
C GLU A 64 -10.07 4.97 3.38
N LEU A 65 -9.50 3.87 3.89
CA LEU A 65 -10.15 2.56 3.86
C LEU A 65 -10.96 2.20 5.10
N GLU A 66 -10.73 2.85 6.25
CA GLU A 66 -11.52 2.56 7.47
C GLU A 66 -12.95 3.15 7.43
N GLY A 67 -13.26 3.98 6.44
CA GLY A 67 -14.61 4.55 6.23
C GLY A 67 -15.48 3.77 5.23
N VAL A 68 -14.91 2.85 4.46
CA VAL A 68 -15.68 2.01 3.53
C VAL A 68 -16.28 0.88 4.34
N LYS A 69 -17.45 1.14 4.94
CA LYS A 69 -18.34 0.06 5.39
C LYS A 69 -18.43 -0.90 4.22
N THR A 70 -17.94 -2.13 4.41
CA THR A 70 -18.29 -3.25 3.54
C THR A 70 -19.80 -3.23 3.48
N SER A 71 -20.34 -2.74 2.37
CA SER A 71 -21.78 -2.60 2.25
C SER A 71 -22.33 -4.03 2.34
N ASP A 72 -23.12 -4.32 3.37
CA ASP A 72 -23.82 -5.60 3.60
C ASP A 72 -24.90 -5.82 2.52
N ILE A 73 -24.53 -5.64 1.24
CA ILE A 73 -25.40 -5.87 0.11
C ILE A 73 -25.36 -7.36 -0.15
N THR A 74 -26.29 -8.07 0.49
CA THR A 74 -26.65 -9.42 0.07
C THR A 74 -27.13 -9.39 -1.39
N PRO A 75 -26.67 -10.32 -2.24
CA PRO A 75 -27.21 -10.50 -3.59
C PRO A 75 -28.73 -10.75 -3.49
N GLY A 76 -29.54 -9.76 -3.90
CA GLY A 76 -30.99 -9.77 -3.68
C GLY A 76 -31.56 -8.45 -3.15
N SER A 77 -30.71 -7.48 -2.82
CA SER A 77 -31.16 -6.11 -2.57
C SER A 77 -32.03 -5.63 -3.75
N ARG A 78 -33.18 -5.02 -3.43
CA ARG A 78 -34.19 -4.54 -4.40
C ARG A 78 -33.66 -3.36 -5.21
N THR A 79 -32.62 -3.58 -5.99
CA THR A 79 -32.06 -2.60 -6.92
C THR A 79 -33.14 -2.22 -7.94
N LYS A 80 -33.32 -0.91 -8.14
CA LYS A 80 -34.23 -0.34 -9.14
C LYS A 80 -33.57 -0.20 -10.51
N LEU A 81 -32.32 -0.66 -10.65
CA LEU A 81 -31.56 -0.58 -11.89
C LEU A 81 -31.91 -1.75 -12.82
N ASP A 82 -31.94 -1.48 -14.12
CA ASP A 82 -32.13 -2.50 -15.14
C ASP A 82 -31.05 -3.57 -15.09
N LYS A 83 -31.42 -4.78 -15.52
CA LYS A 83 -30.54 -5.95 -15.51
C LYS A 83 -29.19 -5.67 -16.21
N ALA A 84 -29.21 -5.04 -17.38
CA ALA A 84 -27.99 -4.72 -18.13
C ALA A 84 -27.05 -3.78 -17.34
N ILE A 85 -27.59 -2.76 -16.68
CA ILE A 85 -26.81 -1.84 -15.84
C ILE A 85 -26.24 -2.58 -14.63
N LYS A 86 -27.04 -3.46 -14.01
CA LYS A 86 -26.61 -4.27 -12.88
C LYS A 86 -25.44 -5.19 -13.25
N GLU A 87 -25.52 -5.85 -14.40
CA GLU A 87 -24.46 -6.74 -14.88
C GLU A 87 -23.16 -5.97 -15.15
N VAL A 88 -23.24 -4.79 -15.78
CA VAL A 88 -22.06 -3.94 -16.01
C VAL A 88 -21.43 -3.46 -14.70
N ILE A 89 -22.23 -3.03 -13.72
CA ILE A 89 -21.71 -2.60 -12.42
C ILE A 89 -21.03 -3.77 -11.70
N LEU A 90 -21.65 -4.96 -11.68
CA LEU A 90 -21.04 -6.14 -11.05
C LEU A 90 -19.74 -6.55 -11.75
N MET A 91 -19.67 -6.40 -13.08
CA MET A 91 -18.46 -6.67 -13.86
C MET A 91 -17.33 -5.68 -13.53
N ILE A 92 -17.63 -4.38 -13.40
CA ILE A 92 -16.63 -3.33 -13.11
C ILE A 92 -16.13 -3.41 -11.66
N PHE A 93 -17.01 -3.70 -10.71
CA PHE A 93 -16.71 -3.72 -9.27
C PHE A 93 -16.38 -5.11 -8.71
N ASP A 94 -15.94 -6.04 -9.56
CA ASP A 94 -15.50 -7.37 -9.13
C ASP A 94 -14.09 -7.32 -8.50
N ILE A 95 -14.06 -7.31 -7.17
CA ILE A 95 -12.80 -7.30 -6.40
C ILE A 95 -11.97 -8.56 -6.65
N GLN A 96 -12.59 -9.72 -6.90
CA GLN A 96 -11.85 -10.97 -7.13
C GLN A 96 -11.13 -10.92 -8.48
N GLN A 97 -11.78 -10.41 -9.52
CA GLN A 97 -11.13 -10.19 -10.82
C GLN A 97 -10.01 -9.15 -10.75
N LEU A 98 -10.21 -8.07 -9.98
CA LEU A 98 -9.16 -7.07 -9.75
C LEU A 98 -7.94 -7.69 -9.03
N GLN A 99 -8.16 -8.49 -8.00
CA GLN A 99 -7.09 -9.19 -7.28
C GLN A 99 -6.34 -10.18 -8.18
N LYS A 100 -7.07 -10.98 -8.98
CA LYS A 100 -6.46 -11.92 -9.93
C LYS A 100 -5.55 -11.20 -10.94
N THR A 101 -6.05 -10.11 -11.52
CA THR A 101 -5.29 -9.31 -12.49
C THR A 101 -4.00 -8.75 -11.86
N MET A 102 -4.04 -8.31 -10.60
CA MET A 102 -2.85 -7.84 -9.89
C MET A 102 -1.81 -8.95 -9.67
N LEU A 103 -2.25 -10.17 -9.36
CA LEU A 103 -1.37 -11.34 -9.25
C LEU A 103 -0.70 -11.69 -10.60
N ASP A 104 -1.44 -11.56 -11.70
CA ASP A 104 -0.91 -11.77 -13.05
C ASP A 104 0.20 -10.75 -13.37
N PHE A 105 0.05 -9.50 -12.94
CA PHE A 105 1.09 -8.46 -13.00
C PHE A 105 2.22 -8.62 -11.97
N LYS A 106 2.27 -9.74 -11.24
CA LYS A 106 3.29 -10.03 -10.20
C LYS A 106 3.31 -9.01 -9.06
N ILE A 107 2.17 -8.38 -8.78
CA ILE A 107 2.00 -7.51 -7.63
C ILE A 107 1.64 -8.36 -6.41
N ASP A 108 2.41 -8.18 -5.34
CA ASP A 108 2.21 -8.86 -4.06
C ASP A 108 1.07 -8.21 -3.28
N LEU A 109 -0.08 -8.87 -3.23
CA LEU A 109 -1.30 -8.37 -2.56
C LEU A 109 -1.19 -8.38 -1.03
N ASP A 110 -0.28 -9.18 -0.44
CA ASP A 110 -0.05 -9.20 1.00
C ASP A 110 0.76 -7.96 1.44
N LYS A 111 1.72 -7.55 0.60
CA LYS A 111 2.54 -6.35 0.83
C LYS A 111 1.84 -5.07 0.37
N MET A 112 1.11 -5.12 -0.75
CA MET A 112 0.43 -4.00 -1.38
C MET A 112 -1.07 -4.31 -1.57
N PRO A 113 -1.84 -4.36 -0.48
CA PRO A 113 -3.28 -4.55 -0.58
C PRO A 113 -3.93 -3.38 -1.33
N LEU A 114 -4.88 -3.69 -2.19
CA LEU A 114 -5.63 -2.73 -3.00
C LEU A 114 -6.15 -1.56 -2.16
N GLY A 115 -5.89 -0.34 -2.63
CA GLY A 115 -6.36 0.90 -2.01
C GLY A 115 -5.52 1.42 -0.83
N LYS A 116 -4.43 0.75 -0.41
CA LYS A 116 -3.59 1.23 0.71
C LYS A 116 -2.34 2.00 0.30
N LEU A 117 -2.01 2.02 -0.99
CA LEU A 117 -0.83 2.73 -1.50
C LEU A 117 -1.17 4.21 -1.73
N SER A 118 -0.31 5.12 -1.27
CA SER A 118 -0.58 6.56 -1.43
C SER A 118 -0.52 6.98 -2.90
N LYS A 119 -1.34 7.96 -3.27
CA LYS A 119 -1.27 8.56 -4.62
C LYS A 119 0.12 9.12 -4.92
N LYS A 120 0.81 9.67 -3.90
CA LYS A 120 2.18 10.18 -4.03
C LYS A 120 3.17 9.08 -4.39
N GLN A 121 3.06 7.93 -3.73
CA GLN A 121 3.90 6.76 -4.01
C GLN A 121 3.71 6.27 -5.44
N ILE A 122 2.47 6.24 -5.93
CA ILE A 122 2.15 5.87 -7.31
C ILE A 122 2.78 6.87 -8.29
N MET A 123 2.61 8.17 -8.07
CA MET A 123 3.17 9.22 -8.95
C MET A 123 4.70 9.18 -8.98
N SER A 124 5.34 8.95 -7.83
CA SER A 124 6.79 8.79 -7.76
C SER A 124 7.28 7.58 -8.56
N ALA A 125 6.58 6.44 -8.48
CA ALA A 125 6.91 5.26 -9.27
C ALA A 125 6.80 5.54 -10.79
N TYR A 126 5.78 6.27 -11.22
CA TYR A 126 5.65 6.69 -12.63
C TYR A 126 6.81 7.56 -13.11
N SER A 127 7.30 8.49 -12.28
CA SER A 127 8.49 9.30 -12.61
C SER A 127 9.70 8.41 -12.88
N VAL A 128 9.99 7.48 -11.96
CA VAL A 128 11.12 6.56 -12.09
C VAL A 128 10.98 5.66 -13.33
N LEU A 129 9.79 5.15 -13.61
CA LEU A 129 9.55 4.35 -14.83
C LEU A 129 9.74 5.17 -16.10
N THR A 130 9.35 6.44 -16.08
CA THR A 130 9.54 7.36 -17.21
C THR A 130 11.02 7.67 -17.43
N GLU A 131 11.78 7.86 -16.35
CA GLU A 131 13.24 8.05 -16.39
C GLU A 131 13.96 6.82 -16.94
N LEU A 132 13.52 5.61 -16.58
CA LEU A 132 14.11 4.36 -17.09
C LEU A 132 13.77 4.07 -18.55
N GLN A 133 12.70 4.65 -19.08
CA GLN A 133 12.31 4.51 -20.48
C GLN A 133 13.17 5.37 -21.41
N GLN A 134 13.81 6.42 -20.89
CA GLN A 134 14.70 7.31 -21.63
C GLN A 134 16.09 6.69 -21.79
#